data_AF-A0A2T1CFE0-F1
#
_entry.id   AF-A0A2T1CFE0-F1
#
_cell.length_a   1.000
_cell.length_b   1.000
_cell.length_c   1.000
_cell.angle_alpha   90.00
_cell.angle_beta   90.00
_cell.angle_gamma   90.00
#
_symmetry.space_group_name_H-M   'P 1'
#
loop_
_entity.id
_entity.type
_entity.pdbx_description
1 polymer ?
#
loop_
_entity_poly.entity_id
_entity_poly.type
_entity_poly.pdbx_seq_one_letter_code
_entity_poly.pdbx_strand_id
1 'polypeptide(L)'
;MIIERLLLIDYWKEESQYSKNHWLAEVDAFQLQLEDKITTNLAQLAEDNLPRLYGKAKKNAVRKSRLPENRFPDHCPYSLEDIKNRQ
;
A
#
# COMPACT_ATOMS: atom_id res chain seq x y z
N MET A 1 1.98 -6.99 -1.93
CA MET A 1 2.24 -6.05 -0.81
C MET A 1 1.28 -4.88 -0.94
N ILE A 2 0.49 -4.58 0.10
CA ILE A 2 -0.63 -3.63 0.00
C ILE A 2 -0.14 -2.22 -0.29
N ILE A 3 0.91 -1.79 0.39
CA ILE A 3 1.53 -0.47 0.17
C ILE A 3 1.96 -0.27 -1.30
N GLU A 4 2.44 -1.32 -1.97
CA GLU A 4 2.78 -1.26 -3.40
C GLU A 4 1.54 -1.01 -4.25
N ARG A 5 0.43 -1.71 -3.97
CA ARG A 5 -0.84 -1.53 -4.67
C ARG A 5 -1.38 -0.12 -4.47
N LEU A 6 -1.33 0.40 -3.25
CA LEU A 6 -1.77 1.76 -2.93
C LEU A 6 -0.95 2.80 -3.70
N LEU A 7 0.38 2.65 -3.73
CA LEU A 7 1.26 3.53 -4.51
C LEU A 7 0.94 3.50 -6.01
N LEU A 8 0.66 2.32 -6.57
CA LEU A 8 0.29 2.22 -7.98
C LEU A 8 -1.08 2.86 -8.24
N ILE A 9 -2.06 2.69 -7.35
CA ILE A 9 -3.38 3.31 -7.48
C ILE A 9 -3.30 4.84 -7.46
N ASP A 10 -2.55 5.41 -6.51
CA ASP A 10 -2.42 6.87 -6.30
C ASP A 10 -1.59 7.54 -7.40
N TYR A 11 -0.42 6.95 -7.71
CA TYR A 11 0.61 7.62 -8.49
C TYR A 11 0.67 7.15 -9.95
N TRP A 12 0.15 5.96 -10.28
CA TRP A 12 0.13 5.40 -11.64
C TRP A 12 -1.27 5.46 -12.26
N LYS A 13 -1.76 6.69 -12.48
CA LYS A 13 -3.12 6.96 -12.98
C LYS A 13 -3.44 6.32 -14.34
N GLU A 14 -2.43 6.13 -15.19
CA GLU A 14 -2.57 5.56 -16.54
C GLU A 14 -3.02 4.09 -16.52
N GLU A 15 -2.37 3.24 -15.72
CA GLU A 15 -2.69 1.81 -15.61
C GLU A 15 -3.75 1.53 -14.52
N SER A 16 -3.81 2.41 -13.52
CA SER A 16 -4.82 2.38 -12.45
C SER A 16 -6.24 2.39 -13.03
N GLN A 17 -6.51 3.06 -14.15
CA GLN A 17 -7.84 3.02 -14.79
C GLN A 17 -8.38 1.60 -15.05
N TYR A 18 -7.51 0.65 -15.41
CA TYR A 18 -7.89 -0.72 -15.75
C TYR A 18 -7.64 -1.71 -14.60
N SER A 19 -6.56 -1.51 -13.85
CA SER A 19 -6.12 -2.45 -12.81
C SER A 19 -6.52 -2.05 -11.39
N LYS A 20 -7.04 -0.83 -11.18
CA LYS A 20 -7.40 -0.31 -9.84
C LYS A 20 -8.43 -1.18 -9.14
N ASN A 21 -9.46 -1.67 -9.83
CA ASN A 21 -10.47 -2.51 -9.18
C ASN A 21 -9.87 -3.83 -8.66
N HIS A 22 -8.96 -4.44 -9.41
CA HIS A 22 -8.27 -5.64 -8.97
C HIS A 22 -7.35 -5.35 -7.78
N TRP A 23 -6.60 -4.25 -7.83
CA TRP A 23 -5.73 -3.83 -6.73
C TRP A 23 -6.49 -3.41 -5.48
N LEU A 24 -7.65 -2.76 -5.61
CA LEU A 24 -8.53 -2.43 -4.50
C LEU A 24 -9.10 -3.69 -3.87
N ALA A 25 -9.49 -4.70 -4.65
CA ALA A 25 -9.95 -5.98 -4.11
C ALA A 25 -8.83 -6.70 -3.31
N GLU A 26 -7.57 -6.61 -3.74
CA GLU A 26 -6.43 -7.11 -2.94
C GLU A 26 -6.24 -6.32 -1.63
N VAL A 27 -6.48 -5.00 -1.65
CA VAL A 27 -6.41 -4.14 -0.45
C VAL A 27 -7.54 -4.52 0.52
N ASP A 28 -8.76 -4.67 0.02
CA ASP A 28 -9.95 -5.02 0.79
C ASP A 28 -9.82 -6.41 1.43
N ALA A 29 -9.37 -7.40 0.67
CA ALA A 29 -9.09 -8.73 1.20
C ALA A 29 -7.99 -8.74 2.28
N PHE A 30 -7.05 -7.79 2.22
CA PHE A 30 -6.05 -7.62 3.28
C PHE A 30 -6.61 -6.89 4.48
N GLN A 31 -7.43 -5.86 4.30
CA GLN A 31 -8.14 -5.18 5.39
C GLN A 31 -8.97 -6.19 6.17
N LEU A 32 -9.74 -7.04 5.48
CA LEU A 32 -10.54 -8.09 6.11
C LEU A 32 -9.68 -9.09 6.90
N GLN A 33 -8.55 -9.53 6.33
CA GLN A 33 -7.58 -10.36 7.04
C GLN A 33 -6.95 -9.66 8.24
N LEU A 34 -6.73 -8.34 8.12
CA LEU A 34 -6.25 -7.53 9.22
C LEU A 34 -7.32 -7.48 10.31
N GLU A 35 -8.56 -7.13 10.00
CA GLU A 35 -9.66 -7.09 10.98
C GLU A 35 -9.88 -8.45 11.68
N ASP A 36 -9.76 -9.56 10.96
CA ASP A 36 -9.85 -10.92 11.52
C ASP A 36 -8.68 -11.25 12.47
N LYS A 37 -7.46 -10.76 12.19
CA LYS A 37 -6.22 -11.22 12.85
C LYS A 37 -5.51 -10.17 13.70
N ILE A 38 -5.95 -8.91 13.66
CA ILE A 38 -5.22 -7.82 14.29
C ILE A 38 -5.49 -7.85 15.79
N THR A 39 -4.53 -8.40 16.52
CA THR A 39 -4.39 -8.08 17.94
C THR A 39 -3.70 -6.72 18.06
N THR A 40 -3.89 -6.01 19.18
CA THR A 40 -3.28 -4.69 19.43
C THR A 40 -1.76 -4.70 19.19
N ASN A 41 -1.10 -5.82 19.52
CA ASN A 41 0.35 -5.99 19.34
C ASN A 41 0.74 -6.14 17.85
N LEU A 42 -0.09 -6.80 17.05
CA LEU A 42 0.10 -6.95 15.60
C LEU A 42 -0.07 -5.62 14.86
N ALA A 43 -1.01 -4.78 15.28
CA ALA A 43 -1.18 -3.43 14.75
C ALA A 43 0.08 -2.58 14.96
N GLN A 44 0.58 -2.59 16.20
CA GLN A 44 1.76 -1.82 16.60
C GLN A 44 3.01 -2.31 15.87
N LEU A 45 3.19 -3.62 15.74
CA LEU A 45 4.28 -4.21 14.99
C LEU A 45 4.20 -3.87 13.49
N ALA A 46 3.00 -3.88 12.90
CA ALA A 46 2.79 -3.52 11.51
C ALA A 46 3.09 -2.04 11.24
N GLU A 47 2.73 -1.16 12.18
CA GLU A 47 3.02 0.27 12.13
C GLU A 47 4.52 0.56 12.25
N ASP A 48 5.22 -0.07 13.20
CA ASP A 48 6.67 0.06 13.37
C ASP A 48 7.45 -0.45 12.14
N ASN A 49 6.96 -1.53 11.52
CA ASN A 49 7.56 -2.08 10.30
C ASN A 49 7.10 -1.36 9.02
N LEU A 50 6.11 -0.47 9.09
CA LEU A 50 5.50 0.19 7.94
C LEU A 50 6.53 0.97 7.09
N PRO A 51 7.46 1.76 7.66
CA PRO A 51 8.48 2.48 6.88
C PRO A 51 9.42 1.51 6.14
N ARG A 52 9.77 0.40 6.78
CA ARG A 52 10.64 -0.64 6.21
C ARG A 52 9.94 -1.38 5.06
N LEU A 53 8.65 -1.68 5.23
CA LEU A 53 7.81 -2.28 4.20
C LEU A 53 7.58 -1.31 3.03
N TYR A 54 7.38 -0.03 3.33
CA TYR A 54 7.25 1.05 2.35
C TYR A 54 8.47 1.14 1.44
N GLY A 55 9.68 1.12 2.00
CA GLY A 55 10.91 1.17 1.19
C GLY A 55 11.01 0.03 0.18
N LYS A 56 10.55 -1.18 0.53
CA LYS A 56 10.47 -2.31 -0.42
C LYS A 56 9.35 -2.11 -1.44
N ALA A 57 8.18 -1.65 -0.99
CA ALA A 57 7.03 -1.39 -1.84
C ALA A 57 7.29 -0.29 -2.89
N LYS A 58 7.91 0.83 -2.50
CA LYS A 58 8.34 1.92 -3.40
C LYS A 58 9.26 1.39 -4.48
N LYS A 59 10.30 0.62 -4.13
CA LYS A 59 11.22 0.01 -5.10
C LYS A 59 10.50 -0.90 -6.10
N ASN A 60 9.57 -1.72 -5.64
CA ASN A 60 8.78 -2.56 -6.53
C ASN A 60 7.83 -1.74 -7.42
N ALA A 61 7.16 -0.74 -6.85
CA ALA A 61 6.24 0.14 -7.59
C ALA A 61 6.98 0.88 -8.71
N VAL A 62 8.16 1.44 -8.43
CA VAL A 62 9.06 2.06 -9.42
C VAL A 62 9.45 1.05 -10.50
N ARG A 63 9.88 -0.16 -10.12
CA ARG A 63 10.26 -1.21 -11.09
C ARG A 63 9.09 -1.65 -11.98
N LYS A 64 7.88 -1.77 -11.41
CA LYS A 64 6.70 -2.28 -12.09
C LYS A 64 6.07 -1.24 -13.01
N SER A 65 5.92 -0.02 -12.51
CA SER A 65 5.33 1.11 -13.26
C SER A 65 6.31 1.75 -14.24
N ARG A 66 7.63 1.54 -14.05
CA ARG A 66 8.71 2.24 -14.78
C ARG A 66 8.63 3.76 -14.67
N LEU A 67 7.88 4.28 -13.69
CA LEU A 67 7.77 5.70 -13.39
C LEU A 67 9.04 6.18 -12.65
N PRO A 68 9.41 7.46 -12.80
CA PRO A 68 10.53 8.03 -12.05
C PRO A 68 10.28 7.93 -10.54
N GLU A 69 11.32 7.64 -9.77
CA GLU A 69 11.22 7.50 -8.31
C GLU A 69 10.65 8.75 -7.63
N ASN A 70 10.89 9.93 -8.20
CA ASN A 70 10.38 11.21 -7.69
C ASN A 70 8.84 11.34 -7.72
N ARG A 71 8.13 10.47 -8.46
CA ARG A 71 6.68 10.40 -8.44
C ARG A 71 6.17 9.84 -7.12
N PHE A 72 6.99 9.06 -6.41
CA PHE A 72 6.62 8.43 -5.16
C PHE A 72 7.27 9.18 -3.98
N PRO A 73 6.53 9.44 -2.90
CA PRO A 73 7.05 10.18 -1.76
C PRO A 73 8.25 9.46 -1.12
N ASP A 74 9.14 10.21 -0.49
CA ASP A 74 10.33 9.63 0.17
C ASP A 74 9.98 8.94 1.49
N HIS A 75 8.99 9.47 2.20
CA HIS A 75 8.41 8.87 3.39
C HIS A 75 7.09 8.19 3.09
N CYS A 76 6.73 7.18 3.89
CA CYS A 76 5.45 6.49 3.77
C CYS A 76 4.31 7.50 4.04
N PRO A 77 3.43 7.77 3.06
CA PRO A 77 2.33 8.71 3.24
C PRO A 77 1.09 8.05 3.87
N TYR A 78 1.13 6.74 4.10
CA TYR A 78 0.00 5.95 4.57
C TYR A 78 0.26 5.49 6.00
N SER A 79 -0.73 5.65 6.87
CA SER A 79 -0.77 5.05 8.20
C SER A 79 -1.56 3.74 8.18
N LEU A 80 -1.48 2.93 9.24
CA LEU A 80 -2.29 1.72 9.33
C LEU A 80 -3.80 2.04 9.30
N GLU A 81 -4.18 3.17 9.90
CA GLU A 81 -5.54 3.69 9.87
C GLU A 81 -5.99 4.14 8.48
N ASP A 82 -5.13 4.84 7.72
CA ASP A 82 -5.41 5.19 6.32
C ASP A 82 -5.62 3.94 5.48
N ILE A 83 -4.83 2.89 5.72
CA ILE A 83 -4.96 1.62 5.02
C ILE A 83 -6.26 0.92 5.41
N LYS A 84 -6.72 1.01 6.65
CA LYS A 84 -8.01 0.42 7.09
C LYS A 84 -9.23 1.19 6.60
N ASN A 85 -9.19 2.52 6.61
CA ASN A 85 -10.34 3.36 6.28
C ASN A 85 -10.48 3.66 4.78
N ARG A 86 -9.68 3.01 3.93
CA ARG A 86 -9.72 3.23 2.48
C ARG A 86 -10.87 2.44 1.87
N GLN A 87 -11.99 3.13 1.58
CA GLN A 87 -13.16 2.62 0.86
C GLN A 87 -13.30 3.29 -0.52
#